data_AF-W2T6A7-F1
#
_entry.id   AF-W2T6A7-F1
#
_cell.length_a   1.000
_cell.length_b   1.000
_cell.length_c   1.000
_cell.angle_alpha   90.00
_cell.angle_beta   90.00
_cell.angle_gamma   90.00
#
_symmetry.space_group_name_H-M   'P 1'
#
loop_
_entity.id
_entity.type
_entity.pdbx_description
1 polymer ?
#
loop_
_entity_poly.entity_id
_entity_poly.type
_entity_poly.pdbx_seq_one_letter_code
_entity_poly.pdbx_strand_id
1 'polypeptide(L)'
;MKVTCLLALLALAVVQAQSRISRWGAEAHVRSKREYEMHSWLTEEQKEALKQLKGKSVEFRDKVLEFYNQLPQEKRKEWDEFYKKDCVAWIKEVATEEEIKELKELKEKKDKETLLAKVRAYKDRLPEKKRKGVELYEDTCLELYKDELSRKRRDIDKNFEEFTKWMTEEQKKEINDLKDAGKTFEELREKTVKFFEALPADKQESLKEEFKGKCKAFFKKISTPEEIEKMKALHEAGNDDEIHTLLKDVIARQSGDDQKLSKKMQMLCTDVFAVKAKRRRDIDEKINRRLSWMTSDQKEEIKKMYASGKPQADIRAKIFEYLSALEGPAGVSAKEQTQKVRDARKMRSKRRKKK
;
A
#
# COMPACT_ATOMS: atom_id res chain seq x y z
N MET A 1 -13.09 20.69 26.94
CA MET A 1 -12.37 20.33 28.18
C MET A 1 -11.99 18.86 28.15
N LYS A 2 -10.78 18.54 27.65
CA LYS A 2 -10.06 17.24 27.74
C LYS A 2 -8.68 17.33 27.05
N VAL A 3 -8.02 18.49 27.14
CA VAL A 3 -6.68 18.74 26.55
C VAL A 3 -5.65 19.11 27.63
N THR A 4 -6.06 19.24 28.89
CA THR A 4 -5.19 19.64 30.00
C THR A 4 -4.51 18.47 30.75
N CYS A 5 -4.78 17.20 30.40
CA CYS A 5 -4.16 16.05 31.06
C CYS A 5 -2.85 15.55 30.42
N LEU A 6 -2.56 15.88 29.16
CA LEU A 6 -1.33 15.45 28.47
C LEU A 6 -0.14 16.40 28.68
N LEU A 7 -0.41 17.68 29.00
CA LEU A 7 0.61 18.66 29.38
C LEU A 7 1.07 18.50 30.85
N ALA A 8 0.24 17.90 31.71
CA ALA A 8 0.55 17.70 33.13
C ALA A 8 1.40 16.43 33.41
N LEU A 9 1.33 15.40 32.56
CA LEU A 9 2.13 14.18 32.71
C LEU A 9 3.60 14.36 32.27
N LEU A 10 3.89 15.33 31.41
CA LEU A 10 5.27 15.69 31.03
C LEU A 10 5.94 16.65 32.04
N ALA A 11 5.16 17.37 32.85
CA ALA A 11 5.67 18.20 33.95
C ALA A 11 6.04 17.40 35.21
N LEU A 12 5.41 16.24 35.44
CA LEU A 12 5.71 15.37 36.59
C LEU A 12 7.01 14.56 36.44
N ALA A 13 7.52 14.36 35.22
CA ALA A 13 8.83 13.75 35.00
C ALA A 13 10.01 14.67 35.37
N VAL A 14 9.77 15.99 35.52
CA VAL A 14 10.81 17.00 35.80
C VAL A 14 11.07 17.20 37.29
N VAL A 15 10.16 16.79 38.20
CA VAL A 15 10.32 17.01 39.65
C VAL A 15 10.76 15.77 40.44
N GLN A 16 10.51 14.53 39.98
CA GLN A 16 10.91 13.32 40.72
C GLN A 16 12.23 12.66 40.27
N ALA A 17 12.91 13.20 39.25
CA ALA A 17 14.23 12.71 38.86
C ALA A 17 15.41 13.42 39.58
N GLN A 18 15.13 14.18 40.64
CA GLN A 18 16.16 14.80 41.49
C GLN A 18 16.87 13.83 42.46
N SER A 19 16.62 12.51 42.41
CA SER A 19 17.28 11.54 43.31
C SER A 19 18.18 10.49 42.64
N ARG A 20 18.42 10.55 41.31
CA ARG A 20 19.44 9.70 40.65
C ARG A 20 20.20 10.43 39.53
N ILE A 21 20.65 11.66 39.79
CA ILE A 21 21.66 12.31 38.95
C ILE A 21 23.03 11.97 39.52
N SER A 22 23.57 10.81 39.16
CA SER A 22 24.97 10.48 39.45
C SER A 22 25.85 10.90 38.27
N ARG A 23 26.26 12.17 38.32
CA ARG A 23 27.66 12.61 38.15
C ARG A 23 28.54 11.66 37.32
N TRP A 24 28.72 11.92 36.03
CA TRP A 24 29.73 11.21 35.23
C TRP A 24 31.09 11.86 35.37
N GLY A 25 31.82 11.38 36.37
CA GLY A 25 33.27 11.46 36.45
C GLY A 25 33.77 10.16 37.07
N ALA A 26 34.81 9.58 36.44
CA ALA A 26 35.65 8.47 36.88
C ALA A 26 35.16 7.00 36.76
N GLU A 27 36.04 6.24 36.11
CA GLU A 27 36.40 4.82 36.32
C GLU A 27 35.53 3.67 35.75
N ALA A 28 36.26 2.66 35.27
CA ALA A 28 35.85 1.58 34.38
C ALA A 28 34.73 0.66 34.92
N HIS A 29 34.35 0.78 36.20
CA HIS A 29 33.30 -0.02 36.84
C HIS A 29 31.88 0.45 36.46
N VAL A 30 31.71 1.72 36.06
CA VAL A 30 30.42 2.28 35.62
C VAL A 30 30.00 1.76 34.23
N ARG A 31 30.95 1.23 33.45
CA ARG A 31 30.70 0.76 32.09
C ARG A 31 29.86 -0.52 32.03
N SER A 32 30.05 -1.46 32.96
CA SER A 32 29.32 -2.75 32.92
C SER A 32 27.87 -2.63 33.40
N LYS A 33 27.59 -1.80 34.42
CA LYS A 33 26.23 -1.64 34.96
C LYS A 33 25.28 -0.98 33.95
N ARG A 34 25.82 -0.12 33.09
CA ARG A 34 25.07 0.69 32.12
C ARG A 34 24.73 -0.05 30.82
N GLU A 35 25.60 -0.95 30.38
CA GLU A 35 25.33 -1.90 29.28
C GLU A 35 24.21 -2.89 29.65
N TYR A 36 24.12 -3.27 30.94
CA TYR A 36 23.11 -4.18 31.47
C TYR A 36 21.71 -3.56 31.67
N GLU A 37 21.62 -2.27 32.01
CA GLU A 37 20.32 -1.58 32.14
C GLU A 37 19.68 -1.26 30.77
N MET A 38 20.49 -0.96 29.75
CA MET A 38 20.02 -0.58 28.41
C MET A 38 19.39 -1.75 27.62
N HIS A 39 19.71 -2.99 28.00
CA HIS A 39 19.22 -4.22 27.39
C HIS A 39 18.67 -5.18 28.43
N SER A 40 17.99 -4.67 29.47
CA SER A 40 17.46 -5.50 30.55
C SER A 40 16.40 -6.52 30.10
N TRP A 41 15.88 -6.37 28.88
CA TRP A 41 15.00 -7.32 28.20
C TRP A 41 15.69 -8.59 27.68
N LEU A 42 17.03 -8.62 27.61
CA LEU A 42 17.78 -9.80 27.22
C LEU A 42 17.68 -10.90 28.28
N THR A 43 17.59 -12.15 27.83
CA THR A 43 17.70 -13.32 28.72
C THR A 43 19.13 -13.48 29.22
N GLU A 44 19.33 -14.28 30.27
CA GLU A 44 20.68 -14.55 30.79
C GLU A 44 21.55 -15.28 29.76
N GLU A 45 20.97 -16.17 28.95
CA GLU A 45 21.69 -16.84 27.85
C GLU A 45 22.12 -15.83 26.77
N GLN A 46 21.24 -14.90 26.41
CA GLN A 46 21.56 -13.85 25.45
C GLN A 46 22.66 -12.91 25.98
N LYS A 47 22.60 -12.55 27.27
CA LYS A 47 23.65 -11.76 27.93
C LYS A 47 24.99 -12.49 27.93
N GLU A 48 25.01 -13.79 28.18
CA GLU A 48 26.23 -14.60 28.13
C GLU A 48 26.81 -14.66 26.72
N ALA A 49 25.96 -14.82 25.70
CA ALA A 49 26.39 -14.75 24.29
C ALA A 49 27.05 -13.40 23.94
N LEU A 50 26.54 -12.29 24.48
CA LEU A 50 27.12 -10.96 24.28
C LEU A 50 28.44 -10.75 25.01
N LYS A 51 28.68 -11.39 26.17
CA LYS A 51 29.97 -11.29 26.89
C LYS A 51 31.13 -11.78 26.04
N GLN A 52 30.91 -12.78 25.18
CA GLN A 52 31.92 -13.31 24.26
C GLN A 52 32.32 -12.32 23.16
N LEU A 53 31.53 -11.25 22.97
CA LEU A 53 31.78 -10.18 22.00
C LEU A 53 32.45 -8.95 22.63
N LYS A 54 33.00 -9.07 23.84
CA LYS A 54 33.66 -7.96 24.54
C LYS A 54 34.81 -7.39 23.70
N GLY A 55 34.74 -6.08 23.43
CA GLY A 55 35.72 -5.37 22.59
C GLY A 55 35.41 -5.37 21.09
N LYS A 56 34.40 -6.13 20.65
CA LYS A 56 33.92 -6.19 19.26
C LYS A 56 32.62 -5.38 19.12
N SER A 57 32.73 -4.05 19.10
CA SER A 57 31.58 -3.16 19.25
C SER A 57 30.54 -3.27 18.13
N VAL A 58 30.96 -3.55 16.90
CA VAL A 58 30.05 -3.71 15.76
C VAL A 58 29.27 -5.02 15.87
N GLU A 59 29.99 -6.13 16.11
CA GLU A 59 29.38 -7.44 16.27
C GLU A 59 28.47 -7.51 17.49
N PHE A 60 28.85 -6.83 18.59
CA PHE A 60 28.00 -6.69 19.76
C PHE A 60 26.68 -5.98 19.41
N ARG A 61 26.76 -4.82 18.74
CA ARG A 61 25.57 -4.08 18.29
C ARG A 61 24.68 -4.95 17.41
N ASP A 62 25.26 -5.59 16.40
CA ASP A 62 24.51 -6.39 15.43
C ASP A 62 23.81 -7.56 16.11
N LYS A 63 24.47 -8.21 17.08
CA LYS A 63 23.87 -9.30 17.86
C LYS A 63 22.74 -8.81 18.78
N VAL A 64 22.89 -7.63 19.39
CA VAL A 64 21.81 -7.00 20.15
C VAL A 64 20.60 -6.73 19.26
N LEU A 65 20.81 -6.20 18.05
CA LEU A 65 19.73 -5.95 17.10
C LEU A 65 19.05 -7.23 16.61
N GLU A 66 19.81 -8.32 16.44
CA GLU A 66 19.26 -9.64 16.12
C GLU A 66 18.29 -10.11 17.21
N PHE A 67 18.72 -10.06 18.49
CA PHE A 67 17.85 -10.42 19.61
C PHE A 67 16.65 -9.47 19.74
N TYR A 68 16.85 -8.19 19.45
CA TYR A 68 15.80 -7.18 19.51
C TYR A 68 14.69 -7.48 18.51
N ASN A 69 15.06 -7.83 17.29
CA ASN A 69 14.14 -8.16 16.21
C ASN A 69 13.35 -9.46 16.47
N GLN A 70 13.81 -10.33 17.38
CA GLN A 70 13.09 -11.53 17.79
C GLN A 70 12.02 -11.27 18.87
N LEU A 71 12.04 -10.10 19.52
CA LEU A 71 11.04 -9.77 20.54
C LEU A 71 9.62 -9.66 19.95
N PRO A 72 8.57 -10.01 20.70
CA PRO A 72 7.19 -9.71 20.32
C PRO A 72 6.98 -8.22 20.06
N GLN A 73 6.13 -7.88 19.09
CA GLN A 73 5.93 -6.48 18.65
C GLN A 73 5.57 -5.53 19.80
N GLU A 74 4.71 -5.95 20.72
CA GLU A 74 4.30 -5.12 21.86
C GLU A 74 5.48 -4.80 22.80
N LYS A 75 6.36 -5.79 23.04
CA LYS A 75 7.60 -5.54 23.80
C LYS A 75 8.54 -4.62 23.03
N ARG A 76 8.69 -4.80 21.71
CA ARG A 76 9.51 -3.89 20.90
C ARG A 76 9.02 -2.45 20.97
N LYS A 77 7.71 -2.20 20.86
CA LYS A 77 7.15 -0.84 20.96
C LYS A 77 7.49 -0.15 22.29
N GLU A 78 7.45 -0.88 23.40
CA GLU A 78 7.86 -0.35 24.72
C GLU A 78 9.32 0.11 24.70
N TRP A 79 10.21 -0.73 24.13
CA TRP A 79 11.63 -0.44 24.04
C TRP A 79 12.00 0.58 22.96
N ASP A 80 11.23 0.69 21.88
CA ASP A 80 11.38 1.74 20.85
C ASP A 80 11.28 3.14 21.49
N GLU A 81 10.33 3.34 22.40
CA GLU A 81 10.17 4.62 23.11
C GLU A 81 11.33 4.94 24.06
N PHE A 82 11.95 3.91 24.64
CA PHE A 82 13.19 4.05 25.40
C PHE A 82 14.37 4.42 24.49
N TYR A 83 14.59 3.64 23.42
CA TYR A 83 15.73 3.84 22.51
C TYR A 83 15.66 5.16 21.76
N LYS A 84 14.47 5.63 21.36
CA LYS A 84 14.30 6.97 20.80
C LYS A 84 14.86 8.04 21.73
N LYS A 85 14.51 8.00 23.02
CA LYS A 85 15.00 8.97 24.01
C LYS A 85 16.51 8.89 24.17
N ASP A 86 17.06 7.69 24.23
CA ASP A 86 18.50 7.46 24.39
C ASP A 86 19.31 7.96 23.17
N CYS A 87 18.83 7.68 21.95
CA CYS A 87 19.42 8.10 20.68
C CYS A 87 19.72 9.60 20.59
N VAL A 88 18.94 10.44 21.29
CA VAL A 88 19.07 11.90 21.27
C VAL A 88 19.49 12.50 22.61
N ALA A 89 19.71 11.69 23.64
CA ALA A 89 20.02 12.17 24.99
C ALA A 89 21.31 13.01 25.03
N TRP A 90 22.31 12.64 24.23
CA TRP A 90 23.60 13.31 24.15
C TRP A 90 23.51 14.75 23.60
N ILE A 91 22.43 15.10 22.86
CA ILE A 91 22.27 16.44 22.29
C ILE A 91 22.25 17.51 23.38
N LYS A 92 21.64 17.22 24.53
CA LYS A 92 21.57 18.15 25.67
C LYS A 92 22.94 18.49 26.28
N GLU A 93 23.96 17.69 26.01
CA GLU A 93 25.32 17.96 26.49
C GLU A 93 26.05 18.98 25.62
N VAL A 94 25.59 19.21 24.39
CA VAL A 94 26.32 19.98 23.36
C VAL A 94 25.49 21.04 22.65
N ALA A 95 24.19 21.11 22.94
CA ALA A 95 23.27 22.08 22.36
C ALA A 95 22.68 22.99 23.44
N THR A 96 22.41 24.25 23.10
CA THR A 96 21.71 25.20 23.97
C THR A 96 20.19 24.92 24.00
N GLU A 97 19.47 25.55 24.93
CA GLU A 97 18.00 25.43 24.99
C GLU A 97 17.33 25.98 23.72
N GLU A 98 17.88 27.05 23.14
CA GLU A 98 17.42 27.63 21.87
C GLU A 98 17.63 26.67 20.71
N GLU A 99 18.80 26.05 20.63
CA GLU A 99 19.13 25.03 19.62
C GLU A 99 18.22 23.80 19.76
N ILE A 100 17.94 23.35 20.98
CA ILE A 100 17.01 22.26 21.25
C ILE A 100 15.58 22.64 20.83
N LYS A 101 15.16 23.88 21.07
CA LYS A 101 13.86 24.39 20.63
C LYS A 101 13.77 24.40 19.11
N GLU A 102 14.81 24.86 18.41
CA GLU A 102 14.87 24.83 16.95
C GLU A 102 14.77 23.39 16.40
N LEU A 103 15.48 22.43 17.00
CA LEU A 103 15.36 21.01 16.61
C LEU A 103 13.92 20.49 16.77
N LYS A 104 13.22 20.88 17.84
CA LYS A 104 11.81 20.52 18.05
C LYS A 104 10.92 21.10 16.96
N GLU A 105 11.11 22.37 16.61
CA GLU A 105 10.35 23.03 15.54
C GLU A 105 10.62 22.38 14.16
N LEU A 106 11.87 22.03 13.85
CA LEU A 106 12.22 21.31 12.62
C LEU A 106 11.58 19.91 12.57
N LYS A 107 11.52 19.21 13.71
CA LYS A 107 10.82 17.93 13.84
C LYS A 107 9.31 18.11 13.58
N GLU A 108 8.68 19.12 14.17
CA GLU A 108 7.26 19.42 13.97
C GLU A 108 6.94 19.80 12.52
N LYS A 109 7.80 20.62 11.90
CA LYS A 109 7.73 20.98 10.47
C LYS A 109 8.08 19.83 9.53
N LYS A 110 8.57 18.69 10.06
CA LYS A 110 9.06 17.54 9.30
C LYS A 110 10.10 17.94 8.26
N ASP A 111 10.99 18.84 8.63
CA ASP A 111 12.14 19.22 7.83
C ASP A 111 13.33 18.29 8.17
N LYS A 112 13.25 17.07 7.63
CA LYS A 112 14.20 15.99 7.93
C LYS A 112 15.63 16.36 7.56
N GLU A 113 15.83 17.01 6.42
CA GLU A 113 17.17 17.30 5.90
C GLU A 113 17.90 18.29 6.81
N THR A 114 17.26 19.42 7.11
CA THR A 114 17.81 20.44 8.01
C THR A 114 18.00 19.90 9.44
N LEU A 115 17.02 19.12 9.94
CA LEU A 115 17.12 18.50 11.26
C LEU A 115 18.35 17.59 11.37
N LEU A 116 18.54 16.68 10.40
CA LEU A 116 19.65 15.74 10.43
C LEU A 116 21.01 16.43 10.26
N ALA A 117 21.08 17.48 9.44
CA ALA A 117 22.30 18.28 9.30
C ALA A 117 22.70 18.92 10.63
N LYS A 118 21.76 19.51 11.37
CA LYS A 118 22.02 20.09 12.70
C LYS A 118 22.41 19.05 13.74
N VAL A 119 21.70 17.92 13.78
CA VAL A 119 22.05 16.82 14.69
C VAL A 119 23.49 16.34 14.42
N ARG A 120 23.90 16.18 13.16
CA ARG A 120 25.29 15.81 12.84
C ARG A 120 26.30 16.88 13.22
N ALA A 121 25.99 18.16 13.02
CA ALA A 121 26.87 19.25 13.48
C ALA A 121 27.03 19.27 15.01
N TYR A 122 25.99 18.94 15.77
CA TYR A 122 26.08 18.82 17.23
C TYR A 122 26.91 17.60 17.65
N LYS A 123 26.85 16.50 16.88
CA LYS A 123 27.67 15.31 17.11
C LYS A 123 29.17 15.64 17.05
N ASP A 124 29.58 16.55 16.18
CA ASP A 124 30.98 16.96 16.05
C ASP A 124 31.52 17.72 17.27
N ARG A 125 30.63 18.31 18.08
CA ARG A 125 30.97 18.96 19.37
C ARG A 125 31.29 17.95 20.47
N LEU A 126 30.94 16.68 20.30
CA LEU A 126 31.18 15.65 21.31
C LEU A 126 32.67 15.27 21.39
N PRO A 127 33.16 14.92 22.60
CA PRO A 127 34.46 14.26 22.76
C PRO A 127 34.53 12.97 21.93
N GLU A 128 35.71 12.67 21.37
CA GLU A 128 35.92 11.56 20.40
C GLU A 128 35.32 10.22 20.88
N LYS A 129 35.53 9.88 22.16
CA LYS A 129 35.01 8.64 22.75
C LYS A 129 33.47 8.56 22.76
N LYS A 130 32.78 9.68 23.04
CA LYS A 130 31.31 9.74 23.02
C LYS A 130 30.81 9.74 21.58
N ARG A 131 31.49 10.47 20.69
CA ARG A 131 31.18 10.55 19.27
C ARG A 131 31.17 9.17 18.60
N LYS A 132 32.22 8.37 18.81
CA LYS A 132 32.29 6.98 18.31
C LYS A 132 31.13 6.11 18.78
N GLY A 133 30.64 6.33 20.01
CA GLY A 133 29.45 5.65 20.53
C GLY A 133 28.16 6.03 19.82
N VAL A 134 27.98 7.33 19.54
CA VAL A 134 26.83 7.84 18.76
C VAL A 134 26.88 7.33 17.32
N GLU A 135 28.05 7.36 16.68
CA GLU A 135 28.26 6.88 15.31
C GLU A 135 27.95 5.39 15.16
N LEU A 136 28.30 4.57 16.16
CA LEU A 136 28.03 3.13 16.14
C LEU A 136 26.54 2.81 15.98
N TYR A 137 25.65 3.64 16.53
CA TYR A 137 24.20 3.44 16.52
C TYR A 137 23.44 4.43 15.63
N GLU A 138 24.13 5.31 14.88
CA GLU A 138 23.50 6.39 14.11
C GLU A 138 22.41 5.86 13.17
N ASP A 139 22.75 4.87 12.35
CA ASP A 139 21.82 4.28 11.38
C ASP A 139 20.62 3.60 12.07
N THR A 140 20.85 2.96 13.21
CA THR A 140 19.79 2.33 14.01
C THR A 140 18.83 3.37 14.56
N CYS A 141 19.36 4.47 15.10
CA CYS A 141 18.57 5.59 15.59
C CYS A 141 17.78 6.27 14.46
N LEU A 142 18.36 6.43 13.27
CA LEU A 142 17.66 6.99 12.11
C LEU A 142 16.48 6.12 11.66
N GLU A 143 16.63 4.78 11.70
CA GLU A 143 15.55 3.86 11.36
C GLU A 143 14.41 3.93 12.42
N LEU A 144 14.73 4.02 13.71
CA LEU A 144 13.71 4.20 14.78
C LEU A 144 12.87 5.48 14.61
N TYR A 145 13.48 6.54 14.08
CA TYR A 145 12.80 7.82 13.82
C TYR A 145 12.18 7.95 12.43
N LYS A 146 12.34 6.94 11.57
CA LYS A 146 11.91 6.98 10.16
C LYS A 146 10.45 7.36 9.98
N ASP A 147 9.57 6.85 10.84
CA ASP A 147 8.14 7.11 10.75
C ASP A 147 7.74 8.51 11.20
N GLU A 148 8.40 9.02 12.25
CA GLU A 148 8.14 10.35 12.79
C GLU A 148 8.68 11.45 11.86
N LEU A 149 9.81 11.20 11.22
CA LEU A 149 10.47 12.12 10.29
C LEU A 149 9.96 11.99 8.84
N SER A 150 9.16 10.96 8.54
CA SER A 150 8.55 10.78 7.22
C SER A 150 7.27 11.61 7.08
N ARG A 151 7.20 12.43 6.02
CA ARG A 151 5.92 13.03 5.57
C ARG A 151 5.02 11.97 4.92
N LYS A 152 5.61 11.01 4.21
CA LYS A 152 4.92 10.06 3.31
C LYS A 152 4.00 9.08 4.03
N ARG A 153 4.36 8.58 5.22
CA ARG A 153 3.62 7.48 5.87
C ARG A 153 2.21 7.87 6.30
N ARG A 154 2.00 9.09 6.82
CA ARG A 154 0.68 9.52 7.33
C ARG A 154 -0.35 9.75 6.22
N ASP A 155 0.09 10.19 5.04
CA ASP A 155 -0.78 10.34 3.87
C ASP A 155 -1.02 8.99 3.17
N ILE A 156 -0.03 8.09 3.17
CA ILE A 156 -0.20 6.72 2.66
C ILE A 156 -1.13 5.91 3.58
N ASP A 157 -1.01 6.02 4.90
CA ASP A 157 -1.85 5.30 5.88
C ASP A 157 -3.31 5.81 5.82
N LYS A 158 -3.53 7.13 5.71
CA LYS A 158 -4.89 7.67 5.49
C LYS A 158 -5.51 7.22 4.17
N ASN A 159 -4.74 7.25 3.08
CA ASN A 159 -5.22 6.75 1.79
C ASN A 159 -5.53 5.25 1.89
N PHE A 160 -4.65 4.46 2.50
CA PHE A 160 -4.82 3.02 2.69
C PHE A 160 -6.05 2.69 3.54
N GLU A 161 -6.29 3.42 4.63
CA GLU A 161 -7.52 3.31 5.42
C GLU A 161 -8.76 3.56 4.54
N GLU A 162 -8.77 4.61 3.74
CA GLU A 162 -9.88 4.89 2.82
C GLU A 162 -10.09 3.81 1.76
N PHE A 163 -9.03 3.16 1.28
CA PHE A 163 -9.12 2.06 0.31
C PHE A 163 -9.50 0.71 0.94
N THR A 164 -9.37 0.57 2.26
CA THR A 164 -9.63 -0.68 2.99
C THR A 164 -10.84 -0.60 3.93
N LYS A 165 -11.57 0.52 3.95
CA LYS A 165 -12.81 0.71 4.75
C LYS A 165 -13.88 -0.36 4.52
N TRP A 166 -13.91 -0.98 3.36
CA TRP A 166 -14.86 -2.06 3.04
C TRP A 166 -14.43 -3.43 3.57
N MET A 167 -13.16 -3.57 3.99
CA MET A 167 -12.62 -4.79 4.55
C MET A 167 -12.95 -4.89 6.04
N THR A 168 -13.13 -6.11 6.54
CA THR A 168 -13.24 -6.35 7.98
C THR A 168 -11.89 -6.21 8.67
N GLU A 169 -11.89 -6.03 10.00
CA GLU A 169 -10.64 -5.93 10.76
C GLU A 169 -9.80 -7.20 10.66
N GLU A 170 -10.43 -8.37 10.57
CA GLU A 170 -9.74 -9.65 10.34
C GLU A 170 -9.07 -9.69 8.97
N GLN A 171 -9.76 -9.22 7.92
CA GLN A 171 -9.19 -9.15 6.56
C GLN A 171 -8.01 -8.16 6.50
N LYS A 172 -8.13 -7.01 7.17
CA LYS A 172 -7.02 -6.04 7.27
C LYS A 172 -5.84 -6.63 8.03
N LYS A 173 -6.10 -7.32 9.13
CA LYS A 173 -5.06 -8.02 9.90
C LYS A 173 -4.35 -9.05 9.04
N GLU A 174 -5.08 -9.85 8.28
CA GLU A 174 -4.47 -10.87 7.40
C GLU A 174 -3.58 -10.24 6.31
N ILE A 175 -3.98 -9.12 5.72
CA ILE A 175 -3.11 -8.38 4.78
C ILE A 175 -1.86 -7.84 5.47
N ASN A 176 -1.99 -7.32 6.70
CA ASN A 176 -0.84 -6.83 7.47
C ASN A 176 0.11 -7.98 7.86
N ASP A 177 -0.42 -9.11 8.31
CA ASP A 177 0.39 -10.29 8.65
C ASP A 177 1.19 -10.80 7.42
N LEU A 178 0.57 -10.79 6.23
CA LEU A 178 1.28 -11.12 4.98
C LEU A 178 2.37 -10.10 4.63
N LYS A 179 2.10 -8.82 4.82
CA LYS A 179 3.06 -7.75 4.59
C LYS A 179 4.26 -7.87 5.53
N ASP A 180 4.02 -8.15 6.80
CA ASP A 180 5.04 -8.34 7.83
C ASP A 180 5.86 -9.62 7.59
N ALA A 181 5.25 -10.65 6.99
CA ALA A 181 5.92 -11.84 6.50
C ALA A 181 6.76 -11.60 5.22
N GLY A 182 6.85 -10.36 4.72
CA GLY A 182 7.67 -9.98 3.57
C GLY A 182 7.07 -10.37 2.21
N LYS A 183 5.75 -10.60 2.14
CA LYS A 183 5.07 -10.97 0.90
C LYS A 183 5.10 -9.86 -0.14
N THR A 184 5.14 -10.24 -1.42
CA THR A 184 5.22 -9.26 -2.51
C THR A 184 3.93 -8.47 -2.66
N PHE A 185 4.02 -7.32 -3.34
CA PHE A 185 2.82 -6.53 -3.64
C PHE A 185 1.81 -7.31 -4.49
N GLU A 186 2.25 -8.17 -5.42
CA GLU A 186 1.32 -9.02 -6.18
C GLU A 186 0.57 -9.99 -5.27
N GLU A 187 1.26 -10.67 -4.33
CA GLU A 187 0.62 -11.60 -3.41
C GLU A 187 -0.42 -10.90 -2.52
N LEU A 188 -0.10 -9.71 -2.01
CA LEU A 188 -1.04 -8.88 -1.25
C LEU A 188 -2.24 -8.44 -2.09
N ARG A 189 -1.98 -7.99 -3.33
CA ARG A 189 -3.01 -7.58 -4.28
C ARG A 189 -3.97 -8.73 -4.61
N GLU A 190 -3.45 -9.92 -4.89
CA GLU A 190 -4.26 -11.11 -5.17
C GLU A 190 -5.17 -11.46 -3.99
N LYS A 191 -4.65 -11.38 -2.77
CA LYS A 191 -5.44 -11.64 -1.56
C LYS A 191 -6.54 -10.60 -1.39
N THR A 192 -6.23 -9.32 -1.57
CA THR A 192 -7.23 -8.23 -1.53
C THR A 192 -8.31 -8.38 -2.59
N VAL A 193 -7.95 -8.79 -3.82
CA VAL A 193 -8.92 -9.08 -4.89
C VAL A 193 -9.85 -10.22 -4.50
N LYS A 194 -9.34 -11.30 -3.88
CA LYS A 194 -10.18 -12.41 -3.40
C LYS A 194 -11.20 -11.95 -2.35
N PHE A 195 -10.81 -11.09 -1.42
CA PHE A 195 -11.75 -10.50 -0.46
C PHE A 195 -12.82 -9.65 -1.15
N PHE A 196 -12.42 -8.89 -2.17
CA PHE A 196 -13.32 -8.05 -2.94
C PHE A 196 -14.34 -8.89 -3.73
N GLU A 197 -13.90 -9.96 -4.39
CA GLU A 197 -14.76 -10.86 -5.18
C GLU A 197 -15.76 -11.64 -4.31
N ALA A 198 -15.46 -11.83 -3.03
CA ALA A 198 -16.36 -12.46 -2.07
C ALA A 198 -17.51 -11.55 -1.59
N LEU A 199 -17.47 -10.25 -1.90
CA LEU A 199 -18.53 -9.31 -1.54
C LEU A 199 -19.83 -9.54 -2.36
N PRO A 200 -20.99 -9.10 -1.84
CA PRO A 200 -22.21 -8.99 -2.62
C PRO A 200 -22.03 -8.14 -3.90
N ALA A 201 -22.73 -8.49 -4.98
CA ALA A 201 -22.54 -7.87 -6.30
C ALA A 201 -22.84 -6.36 -6.32
N ASP A 202 -23.85 -5.93 -5.56
CA ASP A 202 -24.22 -4.53 -5.34
C ASP A 202 -23.09 -3.74 -4.65
N LYS A 203 -22.49 -4.32 -3.61
CA LYS A 203 -21.33 -3.72 -2.94
C LYS A 203 -20.11 -3.67 -3.85
N GLN A 204 -19.86 -4.71 -4.65
CA GLN A 204 -18.77 -4.70 -5.63
C GLN A 204 -18.96 -3.60 -6.68
N GLU A 205 -20.18 -3.36 -7.16
CA GLU A 205 -20.46 -2.31 -8.14
C GLU A 205 -20.22 -0.91 -7.57
N SER A 206 -20.76 -0.65 -6.38
CA SER A 206 -20.56 0.62 -5.67
C SER A 206 -19.07 0.93 -5.42
N LEU A 207 -18.32 -0.05 -4.89
CA LEU A 207 -16.89 0.12 -4.62
C LEU A 207 -16.06 0.27 -5.91
N LYS A 208 -16.45 -0.41 -7.01
CA LYS A 208 -15.78 -0.22 -8.30
C LYS A 208 -15.91 1.22 -8.79
N GLU A 209 -17.09 1.83 -8.70
CA GLU A 209 -17.26 3.22 -9.11
C GLU A 209 -16.48 4.19 -8.22
N GLU A 210 -16.44 3.95 -6.90
CA GLU A 210 -15.60 4.73 -5.98
C GLU A 210 -14.11 4.63 -6.35
N PHE A 211 -13.61 3.41 -6.59
CA PHE A 211 -12.22 3.19 -6.98
C PHE A 211 -11.89 3.78 -8.36
N LYS A 212 -12.81 3.74 -9.33
CA LYS A 212 -12.63 4.46 -10.61
C LYS A 212 -12.44 5.95 -10.38
N GLY A 213 -13.24 6.56 -9.49
CA GLY A 213 -13.09 7.96 -9.12
C GLY A 213 -11.71 8.25 -8.53
N LYS A 214 -11.26 7.42 -7.58
CA LYS A 214 -9.93 7.54 -6.95
C LYS A 214 -8.78 7.35 -7.96
N CYS A 215 -8.90 6.40 -8.87
CA CYS A 215 -7.94 6.19 -9.97
C CYS A 215 -7.83 7.42 -10.87
N LYS A 216 -8.96 7.99 -11.30
CA LYS A 216 -8.98 9.22 -12.11
C LYS A 216 -8.33 10.38 -11.35
N ALA A 217 -8.65 10.55 -10.07
CA ALA A 217 -8.09 11.62 -9.25
C ALA A 217 -6.57 11.48 -9.06
N PHE A 218 -6.07 10.25 -8.90
CA PHE A 218 -4.63 9.99 -8.81
C PHE A 218 -3.91 10.36 -10.11
N PHE A 219 -4.34 9.79 -11.25
CA PHE A 219 -3.68 10.02 -12.53
C PHE A 219 -3.83 11.47 -13.02
N LYS A 220 -4.93 12.16 -12.67
CA LYS A 220 -5.07 13.60 -12.93
C LYS A 220 -3.99 14.46 -12.29
N LYS A 221 -3.46 14.07 -11.11
CA LYS A 221 -2.41 14.84 -10.42
C LYS A 221 -1.04 14.73 -11.09
N ILE A 222 -0.82 13.71 -11.92
CA ILE A 222 0.48 13.38 -12.50
C ILE A 222 0.50 13.42 -14.04
N SER A 223 -0.64 13.71 -14.66
CA SER A 223 -0.78 13.80 -16.13
C SER A 223 -1.06 15.25 -16.54
N THR A 224 -0.78 15.59 -17.79
CA THR A 224 -1.17 16.91 -18.34
C THR A 224 -2.65 16.95 -18.71
N PRO A 225 -3.27 18.15 -18.86
CA PRO A 225 -4.64 18.28 -19.31
C PRO A 225 -4.92 17.57 -20.65
N GLU A 226 -3.98 17.66 -21.60
CA GLU A 226 -4.09 17.03 -22.92
C GLU A 226 -4.09 15.50 -22.81
N GLU A 227 -3.25 14.95 -21.93
CA GLU A 227 -3.20 13.51 -21.67
C GLU A 227 -4.50 13.01 -21.01
N ILE A 228 -5.09 13.80 -20.13
CA ILE A 228 -6.38 13.46 -19.50
C ILE A 228 -7.52 13.46 -20.53
N GLU A 229 -7.59 14.46 -21.41
CA GLU A 229 -8.57 14.46 -22.50
C GLU A 229 -8.36 13.28 -23.45
N LYS A 230 -7.09 12.95 -23.77
CA LYS A 230 -6.76 11.76 -24.58
C LYS A 230 -7.19 10.46 -23.89
N MET A 231 -6.91 10.28 -22.59
CA MET A 231 -7.37 9.11 -21.83
C MET A 231 -8.90 9.00 -21.83
N LYS A 232 -9.61 10.12 -21.71
CA LYS A 232 -11.08 10.15 -21.73
C LYS A 232 -11.62 9.72 -23.10
N ALA A 233 -11.10 10.30 -24.18
CA ALA A 233 -11.49 9.94 -25.55
C ALA A 233 -11.20 8.46 -25.85
N LEU A 234 -10.04 7.95 -25.45
CA LEU A 234 -9.69 6.52 -25.60
C LEU A 234 -10.63 5.61 -24.80
N HIS A 235 -11.05 6.02 -23.60
CA HIS A 235 -12.00 5.24 -22.80
C HIS A 235 -13.39 5.21 -23.45
N GLU A 236 -13.85 6.33 -23.99
CA GLU A 236 -15.12 6.43 -24.72
C GLU A 236 -15.09 5.61 -26.02
N ALA A 237 -13.96 5.56 -26.71
CA ALA A 237 -13.71 4.69 -27.86
C ALA A 237 -13.53 3.20 -27.48
N GLY A 238 -13.30 2.91 -26.21
CA GLY A 238 -13.04 1.56 -25.70
C GLY A 238 -11.66 1.00 -26.06
N ASN A 239 -10.66 1.88 -26.25
CA ASN A 239 -9.25 1.57 -26.51
C ASN A 239 -8.45 1.55 -25.20
N ASP A 240 -8.81 0.66 -24.28
CA ASP A 240 -8.19 0.59 -22.95
C ASP A 240 -6.67 0.29 -23.01
N ASP A 241 -6.20 -0.43 -24.05
CA ASP A 241 -4.77 -0.74 -24.25
C ASP A 241 -3.92 0.51 -24.55
N GLU A 242 -4.49 1.48 -25.26
CA GLU A 242 -3.84 2.76 -25.51
C GLU A 242 -3.79 3.63 -24.25
N ILE A 243 -4.81 3.55 -23.39
CA ILE A 243 -4.79 4.18 -22.06
C ILE A 243 -3.66 3.58 -21.23
N HIS A 244 -3.48 2.26 -21.24
CA HIS A 244 -2.37 1.61 -20.53
C HIS A 244 -1.01 2.09 -21.02
N THR A 245 -0.85 2.26 -22.33
CA THR A 245 0.39 2.77 -22.93
C THR A 245 0.64 4.20 -22.49
N LEU A 246 -0.35 5.08 -22.59
CA LEU A 246 -0.25 6.46 -22.14
C LEU A 246 0.08 6.57 -20.64
N LEU A 247 -0.53 5.73 -19.80
CA LEU A 247 -0.21 5.67 -18.38
C LEU A 247 1.23 5.21 -18.12
N LYS A 248 1.80 4.31 -18.93
CA LYS A 248 3.22 3.92 -18.81
C LYS A 248 4.14 5.12 -19.06
N ASP A 249 3.83 5.94 -20.06
CA ASP A 249 4.62 7.14 -20.38
C ASP A 249 4.53 8.18 -19.26
N VAL A 250 3.33 8.42 -18.73
CA VAL A 250 3.10 9.30 -17.56
C VAL A 250 3.93 8.84 -16.35
N ILE A 251 3.99 7.53 -16.11
CA ILE A 251 4.74 6.94 -15.00
C ILE A 251 6.26 7.01 -15.25
N ALA A 252 6.70 6.77 -16.48
CA ALA A 252 8.12 6.73 -16.85
C ALA A 252 8.83 8.06 -16.58
N ARG A 253 8.11 9.19 -16.68
CA ARG A 253 8.64 10.54 -16.38
C ARG A 253 8.90 10.79 -14.89
N GLN A 254 8.34 9.98 -14.00
CA GLN A 254 8.58 10.08 -12.56
C GLN A 254 9.84 9.33 -12.16
N SER A 255 10.42 9.69 -11.01
CA SER A 255 11.62 9.06 -10.44
C SER A 255 11.41 8.57 -9.00
N GLY A 256 12.22 7.62 -8.56
CA GLY A 256 12.26 7.16 -7.17
C GLY A 256 10.95 6.53 -6.69
N ASP A 257 10.51 6.90 -5.49
CA ASP A 257 9.32 6.33 -4.86
C ASP A 257 8.02 6.67 -5.57
N ASP A 258 7.94 7.85 -6.20
CA ASP A 258 6.71 8.31 -6.85
C ASP A 258 6.45 7.46 -8.10
N GLN A 259 7.50 7.12 -8.84
CA GLN A 259 7.41 6.14 -9.93
C GLN A 259 6.96 4.77 -9.43
N LYS A 260 7.53 4.28 -8.31
CA LYS A 260 7.15 2.98 -7.72
C LYS A 260 5.69 2.96 -7.28
N LEU A 261 5.20 4.05 -6.67
CA LEU A 261 3.81 4.20 -6.26
C LEU A 261 2.88 4.22 -7.48
N SER A 262 3.22 5.00 -8.50
CA SER A 262 2.41 5.13 -9.70
C SER A 262 2.33 3.81 -10.50
N LYS A 263 3.41 3.01 -10.55
CA LYS A 263 3.38 1.63 -11.09
C LYS A 263 2.40 0.74 -10.33
N LYS A 264 2.43 0.76 -9.00
CA LYS A 264 1.47 0.00 -8.16
C LYS A 264 0.03 0.46 -8.39
N MET A 265 -0.19 1.76 -8.45
CA MET A 265 -1.52 2.33 -8.70
C MET A 265 -2.04 1.97 -10.09
N GLN A 266 -1.18 1.95 -11.11
CA GLN A 266 -1.55 1.50 -12.46
C GLN A 266 -2.09 0.06 -12.44
N MET A 267 -1.38 -0.86 -11.78
CA MET A 267 -1.83 -2.25 -11.66
C MET A 267 -3.20 -2.35 -10.98
N LEU A 268 -3.40 -1.66 -9.86
CA LEU A 268 -4.69 -1.68 -9.14
C LEU A 268 -5.82 -1.07 -9.97
N CYS A 269 -5.58 0.07 -10.62
CA CYS A 269 -6.59 0.71 -11.44
C CYS A 269 -6.97 -0.14 -12.64
N THR A 270 -6.00 -0.86 -13.24
CA THR A 270 -6.27 -1.82 -14.32
C THR A 270 -7.34 -2.83 -13.91
N ASP A 271 -7.27 -3.38 -12.70
CA ASP A 271 -8.24 -4.38 -12.22
C ASP A 271 -9.64 -3.83 -12.07
N VAL A 272 -9.73 -2.60 -11.59
CA VAL A 272 -10.99 -1.89 -11.41
C VAL A 272 -11.69 -1.69 -12.76
N PHE A 273 -10.94 -1.45 -13.84
CA PHE A 273 -11.48 -1.26 -15.20
C PHE A 273 -11.65 -2.59 -15.98
N ALA A 274 -10.88 -3.64 -15.69
CA ALA A 274 -10.82 -4.90 -16.45
C ALA A 274 -12.13 -5.71 -16.51
N VAL A 275 -13.09 -5.46 -15.60
CA VAL A 275 -14.37 -6.19 -15.55
C VAL A 275 -15.20 -6.00 -16.83
N LYS A 276 -15.16 -4.78 -17.41
CA LYS A 276 -15.83 -4.52 -18.70
C LYS A 276 -15.12 -5.24 -19.85
N ALA A 277 -13.79 -5.28 -19.85
CA ALA A 277 -12.99 -5.90 -20.90
C ALA A 277 -13.16 -7.44 -20.97
N LYS A 278 -13.27 -8.13 -19.82
CA LYS A 278 -13.55 -9.57 -19.78
C LYS A 278 -14.96 -9.88 -20.29
N ARG A 279 -15.96 -9.08 -19.91
CA ARG A 279 -17.34 -9.21 -20.39
C ARG A 279 -17.45 -8.92 -21.89
N ARG A 280 -16.76 -7.89 -22.39
CA ARG A 280 -16.73 -7.53 -23.83
C ARG A 280 -16.13 -8.65 -24.67
N ARG A 281 -14.95 -9.18 -24.27
CA ARG A 281 -14.32 -10.34 -24.93
C ARG A 281 -15.24 -11.57 -24.99
N ASP A 282 -15.93 -11.90 -23.91
CA ASP A 282 -16.89 -13.02 -23.86
C ASP A 282 -18.12 -12.75 -24.76
N ILE A 283 -18.60 -11.51 -24.86
CA ILE A 283 -19.67 -11.12 -25.79
C ILE A 283 -19.20 -11.25 -27.24
N ASP A 284 -18.01 -10.75 -27.57
CA ASP A 284 -17.44 -10.82 -28.92
C ASP A 284 -17.21 -12.26 -29.36
N GLU A 285 -16.66 -13.11 -28.48
CA GLU A 285 -16.51 -14.54 -28.75
C GLU A 285 -17.88 -15.21 -28.97
N LYS A 286 -18.88 -14.88 -28.15
CA LYS A 286 -20.25 -15.41 -28.30
C LYS A 286 -20.90 -14.96 -29.60
N ILE A 287 -20.73 -13.71 -30.01
CA ILE A 287 -21.25 -13.19 -31.29
C ILE A 287 -20.55 -13.90 -32.45
N ASN A 288 -19.22 -13.94 -32.45
CA ASN A 288 -18.45 -14.57 -33.53
C ASN A 288 -18.76 -16.06 -33.67
N ARG A 289 -18.91 -16.78 -32.54
CA ARG A 289 -19.20 -18.22 -32.55
C ARG A 289 -20.66 -18.54 -32.86
N ARG A 290 -21.63 -17.80 -32.33
CA ARG A 290 -23.06 -18.14 -32.43
C ARG A 290 -23.79 -17.46 -33.58
N LEU A 291 -23.25 -16.34 -34.04
CA LEU A 291 -23.82 -15.52 -35.11
C LEU A 291 -22.86 -15.49 -36.30
N SER A 292 -22.19 -16.61 -36.57
CA SER A 292 -21.20 -16.73 -37.65
C SER A 292 -21.79 -16.39 -39.02
N TRP A 293 -23.10 -16.58 -39.20
CA TRP A 293 -23.89 -16.26 -40.38
C TRP A 293 -24.14 -14.77 -40.63
N MET A 294 -23.91 -13.90 -39.63
CA MET A 294 -24.05 -12.45 -39.79
C MET A 294 -22.84 -11.85 -40.52
N THR A 295 -23.07 -10.81 -41.31
CA THR A 295 -21.99 -10.01 -41.91
C THR A 295 -21.21 -9.26 -40.83
N SER A 296 -20.01 -8.78 -41.17
CA SER A 296 -19.18 -8.00 -40.24
C SER A 296 -19.90 -6.75 -39.72
N ASP A 297 -20.61 -6.04 -40.59
CA ASP A 297 -21.32 -4.81 -40.22
C ASP A 297 -22.49 -5.08 -39.27
N GLN A 298 -23.25 -6.14 -39.53
CA GLN A 298 -24.34 -6.57 -38.65
C GLN A 298 -23.80 -7.04 -37.28
N LYS A 299 -22.64 -7.72 -37.24
CA LYS A 299 -21.98 -8.10 -35.97
C LYS A 299 -21.53 -6.87 -35.19
N GLU A 300 -20.95 -5.86 -35.85
CA GLU A 300 -20.56 -4.61 -35.20
C GLU A 300 -21.75 -3.83 -34.64
N GLU A 301 -22.88 -3.82 -35.34
CA GLU A 301 -24.09 -3.19 -34.80
C GLU A 301 -24.61 -3.90 -33.54
N ILE A 302 -24.64 -5.24 -33.53
CA ILE A 302 -25.01 -6.00 -32.32
C ILE A 302 -24.03 -5.76 -31.18
N LYS A 303 -22.72 -5.67 -31.46
CA LYS A 303 -21.70 -5.30 -30.45
C LYS A 303 -21.96 -3.91 -29.89
N LYS A 304 -22.28 -2.91 -30.73
CA LYS A 304 -22.66 -1.56 -30.30
C LYS A 304 -23.92 -1.55 -29.43
N MET A 305 -24.91 -2.40 -29.73
CA MET A 305 -26.10 -2.54 -28.87
C MET A 305 -25.77 -3.12 -27.48
N TYR A 306 -24.85 -4.10 -27.40
CA TYR A 306 -24.34 -4.60 -26.14
C TYR A 306 -23.51 -3.55 -25.37
N ALA A 307 -22.68 -2.78 -26.08
CA ALA A 307 -21.84 -1.73 -25.49
C ALA A 307 -22.66 -0.56 -24.94
N SER A 308 -23.75 -0.20 -25.62
CA SER A 308 -24.71 0.84 -25.18
C SER A 308 -25.72 0.36 -24.13
N GLY A 309 -25.63 -0.90 -23.68
CA GLY A 309 -26.47 -1.43 -22.61
C GLY A 309 -27.94 -1.61 -23.00
N LYS A 310 -28.26 -1.76 -24.29
CA LYS A 310 -29.65 -1.96 -24.73
C LYS A 310 -30.30 -3.17 -24.05
N PRO A 311 -31.61 -3.12 -23.75
CA PRO A 311 -32.35 -4.27 -23.25
C PRO A 311 -32.11 -5.52 -24.10
N GLN A 312 -31.97 -6.67 -23.43
CA GLN A 312 -31.71 -7.94 -24.12
C GLN A 312 -32.86 -8.32 -25.09
N ALA A 313 -34.07 -7.82 -24.86
CA ALA A 313 -35.21 -7.99 -25.76
C ALA A 313 -34.94 -7.30 -27.13
N ASP A 314 -34.48 -6.06 -27.10
CA ASP A 314 -34.18 -5.27 -28.30
C ASP A 314 -33.02 -5.88 -29.10
N ILE A 315 -31.98 -6.32 -28.39
CA ILE A 315 -30.85 -7.01 -29.02
C ILE A 315 -31.31 -8.31 -29.70
N ARG A 316 -32.19 -9.07 -29.04
CA ARG A 316 -32.77 -10.28 -29.65
C ARG A 316 -33.64 -9.94 -30.85
N ALA A 317 -34.48 -8.91 -30.75
CA ALA A 317 -35.33 -8.47 -31.85
C ALA A 317 -34.50 -8.11 -33.08
N LYS A 318 -33.39 -7.37 -32.90
CA LYS A 318 -32.48 -7.03 -34.00
C LYS A 318 -31.79 -8.25 -34.61
N ILE A 319 -31.37 -9.21 -33.79
CA ILE A 319 -30.83 -10.50 -34.29
C ILE A 319 -31.89 -11.26 -35.10
N PHE A 320 -33.15 -11.26 -34.65
CA PHE A 320 -34.25 -11.91 -35.37
C PHE A 320 -34.60 -11.19 -36.67
N GLU A 321 -34.54 -9.86 -36.71
CA GLU A 321 -34.70 -9.06 -37.92
C GLU A 321 -33.68 -9.49 -38.98
N TYR A 322 -32.39 -9.55 -38.63
CA TYR A 322 -31.34 -10.05 -39.51
C TYR A 322 -31.52 -11.50 -39.95
N LEU A 323 -31.99 -12.36 -39.05
CA LEU A 323 -32.27 -13.75 -39.36
C LEU A 323 -33.46 -13.91 -40.33
N SER A 324 -34.44 -13.00 -40.26
CA SER A 324 -35.66 -13.04 -41.07
C SER A 324 -35.43 -12.50 -42.48
N ALA A 325 -34.49 -11.56 -42.61
CA ALA A 325 -34.05 -11.01 -43.89
C ALA A 325 -33.09 -11.94 -44.67
N LEU A 326 -32.62 -13.05 -44.07
CA LEU A 326 -31.79 -14.03 -44.76
C LEU A 326 -32.62 -15.01 -45.58
N GLU A 327 -32.45 -14.95 -46.89
CA GLU A 327 -33.03 -15.88 -47.85
C GLU A 327 -32.01 -16.95 -48.30
N GLY A 328 -32.51 -18.08 -48.82
CA GLY A 328 -31.68 -19.15 -49.36
C GLY A 328 -30.98 -20.06 -48.32
N PRO A 329 -30.00 -20.86 -48.75
CA PRO A 329 -29.35 -21.89 -47.92
C PRO A 329 -28.68 -21.36 -46.66
N ALA A 330 -28.20 -20.11 -46.70
CA ALA A 330 -27.62 -19.42 -45.54
C ALA A 330 -28.67 -19.16 -44.45
N GLY A 331 -29.89 -18.76 -44.82
CA GLY A 331 -31.00 -18.57 -43.88
C GLY A 331 -31.47 -19.86 -43.22
N VAL A 332 -31.49 -20.97 -43.97
CA VAL A 332 -31.84 -22.30 -43.43
C VAL A 332 -30.81 -22.75 -42.39
N SER A 333 -29.52 -22.67 -42.72
CA SER A 333 -28.42 -23.03 -41.81
C SER A 333 -28.40 -22.16 -40.53
N ALA A 334 -28.65 -20.86 -40.66
CA ALA A 334 -28.72 -19.93 -39.54
C ALA A 334 -29.90 -20.23 -38.59
N LYS A 335 -31.07 -20.58 -39.14
CA LYS A 335 -32.26 -20.98 -38.36
C LYS A 335 -32.02 -22.30 -37.62
N GLU A 336 -31.38 -23.28 -38.25
CA GLU A 336 -31.01 -24.54 -37.59
C GLU A 336 -30.01 -24.35 -36.45
N GLN A 337 -28.96 -23.53 -36.66
CA GLN A 337 -27.97 -23.24 -35.62
C GLN A 337 -28.61 -22.58 -34.40
N THR A 338 -29.54 -21.64 -34.63
CA THR A 338 -30.29 -20.94 -33.58
C THR A 338 -31.25 -21.88 -32.84
N GLN A 339 -31.91 -22.79 -33.57
CA GLN A 339 -32.82 -23.79 -33.01
C GLN A 339 -32.08 -24.81 -32.12
N LYS A 340 -30.93 -25.31 -32.57
CA LYS A 340 -30.06 -26.23 -31.80
C LYS A 340 -29.67 -25.64 -30.44
N VAL A 341 -29.37 -24.34 -30.39
CA VAL A 341 -29.06 -23.63 -29.13
C VAL A 341 -30.27 -23.54 -28.21
N ARG A 342 -31.46 -23.28 -28.76
CA ARG A 342 -32.73 -23.22 -28.00
C ARG A 342 -33.06 -24.56 -27.36
N ASP A 343 -32.87 -25.64 -28.11
CA ASP A 343 -33.20 -27.00 -27.66
C ASP A 343 -32.20 -27.51 -26.62
N ALA A 344 -30.90 -27.22 -26.80
CA ALA A 344 -29.88 -27.49 -25.79
C ALA A 344 -30.15 -26.76 -24.45
N ARG A 345 -30.72 -25.55 -24.51
CA ARG A 345 -31.07 -24.75 -23.33
C ARG A 345 -32.30 -25.31 -22.60
N LYS A 346 -33.32 -25.76 -23.34
CA LYS A 346 -34.49 -26.48 -22.79
C LYS A 346 -34.06 -27.78 -22.09
N MET A 347 -33.14 -28.53 -22.69
CA MET A 347 -32.57 -29.76 -22.12
C MET A 347 -31.82 -29.50 -20.79
N ARG A 348 -30.99 -28.44 -20.73
CA ARG A 348 -30.31 -28.04 -19.48
C ARG A 348 -31.26 -27.56 -18.39
N SER A 349 -32.32 -26.83 -18.74
CA SER A 349 -33.35 -26.39 -17.80
C SER A 349 -34.14 -27.57 -17.20
N LYS A 350 -34.49 -28.56 -18.02
CA LYS A 350 -35.12 -29.80 -17.55
C LYS A 350 -34.22 -30.61 -16.61
N ARG A 351 -32.91 -30.68 -16.86
CA ARG A 351 -31.94 -31.34 -15.97
C ARG A 351 -31.75 -30.62 -14.63
N ARG A 352 -31.83 -29.28 -14.61
CA ARG A 352 -31.74 -28.49 -13.37
C ARG A 352 -32.98 -28.51 -12.49
N LYS A 353 -34.15 -28.87 -13.03
CA LYS A 353 -35.39 -29.07 -12.26
C LYS A 353 -35.54 -30.50 -11.72
N LYS A 354 -34.63 -31.40 -12.09
CA LYS A 354 -34.61 -32.82 -11.69
C LYS A 354 -33.53 -33.15 -10.63
N LYS A 355 -32.68 -32.17 -10.30
CA LYS A 355 -31.83 -32.14 -9.10
C LYS A 355 -32.45 -31.12 -8.17
#